data_AF-A0A2N6D905-F1
#
_entry.id   AF-A0A2N6D905-F1
#
_cell.length_a   1.000
_cell.length_b   1.000
_cell.length_c   1.000
_cell.angle_alpha   90.00
_cell.angle_beta   90.00
_cell.angle_gamma   90.00
#
_symmetry.space_group_name_H-M   'P 1'
#
loop_
_entity.id
_entity.type
_entity.pdbx_description
1 polymer ?
#
loop_
_entity_poly.entity_id
_entity_poly.type
_entity_poly.pdbx_seq_one_letter_code
_entity_poly.pdbx_strand_id
1 'polypeptide(L)'
;MSHKNKIMVFFVTFVMFISLLISIIALSFLYKTSMEEQIQRLNDIVGNVSLLIDAVQEKENISSTDISNKALVGILNKAAEFHLRESGKSHYKYAEEFQLIFARIKEGKVHFINTSGKKIKPVPYSKIEKRPIGRALRGERGMVSIKDHLGKKSMIAFQYINSADMAIVGKIELAKLNDKMYDSIIVAVIVSVLC
;
A
#
# COMPACT_ATOMS: atom_id res chain seq x y z
N MET A 1 41.57 -3.95 -40.06
CA MET A 1 40.10 -3.90 -39.98
C MET A 1 39.58 -2.95 -41.05
N SER A 2 38.81 -3.44 -42.04
CA SER A 2 38.31 -2.62 -43.16
C SER A 2 37.47 -1.43 -42.68
N HIS A 3 37.52 -0.30 -43.39
CA HIS A 3 36.74 0.91 -43.06
C HIS A 3 35.23 0.60 -42.92
N LYS A 4 34.72 -0.34 -43.73
CA LYS A 4 33.34 -0.83 -43.67
C LYS A 4 32.99 -1.49 -42.33
N ASN A 5 33.92 -2.24 -41.73
CA ASN A 5 33.68 -2.94 -40.46
C ASN A 5 33.57 -1.95 -39.28
N LYS A 6 34.33 -0.85 -39.31
CA LYS A 6 34.24 0.19 -38.27
C LYS A 6 32.88 0.89 -38.29
N ILE A 7 32.36 1.19 -39.47
CA ILE A 7 31.04 1.81 -39.64
C ILE A 7 29.95 0.84 -39.16
N MET A 8 30.03 -0.44 -39.52
CA MET A 8 29.06 -1.44 -39.09
C MET A 8 29.01 -1.59 -37.57
N VAL A 9 30.18 -1.68 -36.90
CA VAL A 9 30.25 -1.77 -35.44
C VAL A 9 29.65 -0.52 -34.79
N PHE A 10 29.97 0.67 -35.29
CA PHE A 10 29.40 1.92 -34.77
C PHE A 10 27.86 1.93 -34.84
N PHE A 11 27.28 1.55 -35.98
CA PHE A 11 25.83 1.51 -36.14
C PHE A 11 25.17 0.50 -35.18
N VAL A 12 25.75 -0.69 -35.03
CA VAL A 12 25.23 -1.71 -34.12
C VAL A 12 25.28 -1.22 -32.66
N THR A 13 26.40 -0.65 -32.22
CA THR A 13 26.53 -0.10 -30.87
C THR A 13 25.57 1.07 -30.64
N PHE A 14 25.37 1.92 -31.64
CA PHE A 14 24.45 3.06 -31.54
C PHE A 14 22.99 2.63 -31.41
N VAL A 15 22.54 1.66 -32.22
CA VAL A 15 21.18 1.11 -32.13
C VAL A 15 20.96 0.42 -30.78
N MET A 16 21.95 -0.35 -30.31
CA MET A 16 21.92 -0.99 -28.99
C MET A 16 21.82 0.04 -27.85
N PHE A 17 22.52 1.16 -27.97
CA PHE A 17 22.45 2.23 -26.96
C PHE A 17 21.08 2.92 -26.94
N ILE A 18 20.51 3.20 -28.12
CA ILE A 18 19.17 3.79 -28.23
C ILE A 18 18.11 2.85 -27.66
N SER A 19 18.16 1.55 -28.00
CA SER A 19 17.19 0.58 -27.49
C SER A 19 17.24 0.47 -25.96
N LEU A 20 18.45 0.50 -25.39
CA LEU A 20 18.65 0.50 -23.94
C LEU A 20 18.06 1.76 -23.27
N LEU A 21 18.26 2.93 -23.87
CA LEU A 21 17.67 4.18 -23.37
C LEU A 21 16.13 4.16 -23.41
N ILE A 22 15.54 3.71 -24.52
CA ILE A 22 14.08 3.59 -24.66
C ILE A 22 13.52 2.64 -23.58
N SER A 23 14.18 1.50 -23.36
CA SER A 23 13.80 0.54 -22.33
C SER A 23 13.83 1.13 -20.92
N ILE A 24 14.88 1.89 -20.57
CA ILE A 24 14.98 2.56 -19.27
C ILE A 24 13.85 3.57 -19.07
N ILE A 25 13.54 4.37 -20.10
CA ILE A 25 12.47 5.36 -20.04
C ILE A 25 11.11 4.68 -19.89
N ALA A 26 10.81 3.67 -20.71
CA ALA A 26 9.55 2.93 -20.66
C ALA A 26 9.35 2.28 -19.28
N LEU A 27 10.41 1.68 -18.73
CA LEU A 27 10.41 1.09 -17.40
C LEU A 27 10.18 2.12 -16.29
N SER A 28 10.75 3.32 -16.41
CA SER A 28 10.50 4.42 -15.47
C SER A 28 9.04 4.88 -15.49
N PHE A 29 8.41 4.95 -16.67
CA PHE A 29 6.99 5.25 -16.78
C PHE A 29 6.15 4.14 -16.16
N LEU A 30 6.46 2.88 -16.46
CA LEU A 30 5.76 1.72 -15.91
C LEU A 30 5.84 1.69 -14.37
N TYR A 31 7.01 2.01 -13.80
CA TYR A 31 7.20 2.14 -12.35
C TYR A 31 6.25 3.19 -11.77
N LYS A 32 6.23 4.39 -12.37
CA LYS A 32 5.41 5.50 -11.89
C LYS A 32 3.92 5.15 -11.95
N THR A 33 3.45 4.64 -13.09
CA THR A 33 2.06 4.23 -13.28
C THR A 33 1.67 3.13 -12.29
N SER A 34 2.51 2.10 -12.13
CA SER A 34 2.24 1.02 -11.17
C SER A 34 2.14 1.55 -9.74
N MET A 35 3.00 2.48 -9.35
CA MET A 35 2.94 3.10 -8.03
C MET A 35 1.68 3.94 -7.85
N GLU A 36 1.29 4.74 -8.84
CA GLU A 36 0.03 5.51 -8.81
C GLU A 36 -1.19 4.61 -8.69
N GLU A 37 -1.22 3.48 -9.41
CA GLU A 37 -2.27 2.48 -9.29
C GLU A 37 -2.32 1.84 -7.89
N GLN A 38 -1.17 1.47 -7.32
CA GLN A 38 -1.14 0.89 -5.96
C GLN A 38 -1.63 1.89 -4.90
N ILE A 39 -1.31 3.18 -5.07
CA ILE A 39 -1.80 4.26 -4.22
C ILE A 39 -3.32 4.37 -4.32
N GLN A 40 -3.86 4.39 -5.55
CA GLN A 40 -5.29 4.49 -5.77
C GLN A 40 -6.03 3.27 -5.19
N ARG A 41 -5.53 2.06 -5.44
CA ARG A 41 -6.08 0.83 -4.88
C ARG A 41 -6.07 0.84 -3.35
N LEU A 42 -4.99 1.31 -2.72
CA LEU A 42 -4.91 1.44 -1.26
C LEU A 42 -6.01 2.38 -0.72
N ASN A 43 -6.24 3.51 -1.39
CA ASN A 43 -7.29 4.45 -1.03
C ASN A 43 -8.68 3.84 -1.19
N ASP A 44 -8.92 3.15 -2.31
CA ASP A 44 -10.20 2.52 -2.61
C ASP A 44 -10.51 1.40 -1.61
N ILE A 45 -9.51 0.60 -1.19
CA ILE A 45 -9.71 -0.42 -0.16
C ILE A 45 -10.10 0.22 1.18
N VAL A 46 -9.38 1.27 1.61
CA VAL A 46 -9.70 1.97 2.86
C VAL A 46 -11.11 2.56 2.83
N GLY A 47 -11.50 3.17 1.70
CA GLY A 47 -12.84 3.71 1.50
C GLY A 47 -13.94 2.64 1.46
N ASN A 48 -13.72 1.56 0.71
CA ASN A 48 -14.68 0.47 0.60
C ASN A 48 -14.87 -0.26 1.93
N VAL A 49 -13.80 -0.45 2.72
CA VAL A 49 -13.92 -1.04 4.07
C VAL A 49 -14.67 -0.12 5.02
N SER A 50 -14.48 1.21 4.93
CA SER A 50 -15.29 2.18 5.69
C SER A 50 -16.78 2.01 5.35
N LEU A 51 -17.12 2.06 4.05
CA LEU A 51 -18.50 1.94 3.58
C LEU A 51 -19.13 0.59 3.97
N LEU A 52 -18.35 -0.49 3.90
CA LEU A 52 -18.81 -1.82 4.33
C LEU A 52 -19.15 -1.83 5.83
N ILE A 53 -18.34 -1.17 6.67
CA ILE A 53 -18.60 -1.07 8.11
C ILE A 53 -19.84 -0.23 8.37
N ASP A 54 -19.98 0.92 7.70
CA ASP A 54 -21.16 1.77 7.80
C ASP A 54 -22.43 0.96 7.45
N ALA A 55 -22.41 0.22 6.33
CA ALA A 55 -23.52 -0.61 5.88
C ALA A 55 -23.84 -1.80 6.82
N VAL A 56 -22.82 -2.44 7.40
CA VAL A 56 -23.01 -3.54 8.36
C VAL A 56 -23.64 -3.01 9.65
N GLN A 57 -23.18 -1.87 10.16
CA GLN A 57 -23.77 -1.27 11.36
C GLN A 57 -25.21 -0.84 11.16
N GLU A 58 -25.51 -0.20 10.02
CA GLU A 58 -26.86 0.20 9.67
C GLU A 58 -27.79 -1.02 9.60
N LYS A 59 -27.34 -2.11 8.98
CA LYS A 59 -28.13 -3.34 8.83
C LYS A 59 -28.36 -4.08 10.14
N GLU A 60 -27.34 -4.16 11.01
CA GLU A 60 -27.42 -4.91 12.26
C GLU A 60 -27.95 -4.07 13.43
N ASN A 61 -28.18 -2.77 13.22
CA ASN A 61 -28.62 -1.81 14.24
C ASN A 61 -27.70 -1.81 15.48
N ILE A 62 -26.41 -2.08 15.25
CA ILE A 62 -25.39 -2.23 16.29
C ILE A 62 -24.84 -0.85 16.65
N SER A 63 -24.89 -0.52 17.94
CA SER A 63 -24.25 0.67 18.48
C SER A 63 -22.75 0.71 18.15
N SER A 64 -22.20 1.89 17.90
CA SER A 64 -20.77 2.13 17.61
C SER A 64 -19.80 1.59 18.67
N THR A 65 -20.29 1.29 19.87
CA THR A 65 -19.52 0.70 20.96
C THR A 65 -19.52 -0.82 20.98
N ASP A 66 -20.46 -1.47 20.27
CA ASP A 66 -20.74 -2.91 20.39
C ASP A 66 -20.25 -3.75 19.22
N ILE A 67 -19.64 -3.14 18.19
CA ILE A 67 -18.95 -3.94 17.19
C ILE A 67 -17.81 -4.69 17.89
N SER A 68 -17.98 -6.01 18.01
CA SER A 68 -16.95 -6.87 18.57
C SER A 68 -15.66 -6.71 17.79
N ASN A 69 -14.53 -6.56 18.50
CA ASN A 69 -13.20 -6.57 17.88
C ASN A 69 -13.02 -7.79 16.96
N LYS A 70 -13.69 -8.91 17.24
CA LYS A 70 -13.68 -10.11 16.41
C LYS A 70 -14.34 -9.88 15.04
N ALA A 71 -15.44 -9.14 14.99
CA ALA A 71 -16.12 -8.78 13.74
C ALA A 71 -15.25 -7.82 12.91
N LEU A 72 -14.67 -6.78 13.53
CA LEU A 72 -13.72 -5.88 12.86
C LEU A 72 -12.52 -6.63 12.29
N VAL A 73 -11.91 -7.53 13.06
CA VAL A 73 -10.81 -8.39 12.58
C VAL A 73 -11.26 -9.28 11.43
N GLY A 74 -12.48 -9.82 11.48
CA GLY A 74 -13.07 -10.59 10.39
C GLY A 74 -13.19 -9.79 9.10
N ILE A 75 -13.69 -8.55 9.19
CA ILE A 75 -13.79 -7.62 8.05
C ILE A 75 -12.40 -7.30 7.50
N LEU A 76 -11.43 -6.97 8.37
CA LEU A 76 -10.05 -6.69 7.94
C LEU A 76 -9.42 -7.87 7.22
N ASN A 77 -9.59 -9.08 7.76
CA ASN A 77 -9.04 -10.29 7.16
C ASN A 77 -9.70 -10.61 5.83
N LYS A 78 -11.01 -10.36 5.70
CA LYS A 78 -11.72 -10.56 4.43
C LYS A 78 -11.33 -9.54 3.38
N ALA A 79 -11.16 -8.27 3.76
CA ALA A 79 -10.67 -7.23 2.87
C ALA A 79 -9.23 -7.53 2.39
N ALA A 80 -8.37 -7.98 3.30
CA ALA A 80 -7.02 -8.42 2.96
C ALA A 80 -7.03 -9.67 2.06
N GLU A 81 -7.88 -10.68 2.33
CA GLU A 81 -8.03 -11.89 1.51
C GLU A 81 -8.53 -11.56 0.10
N PHE A 82 -9.54 -10.70 -0.03
CA PHE A 82 -10.09 -10.32 -1.33
C PHE A 82 -9.00 -9.72 -2.22
N HIS A 83 -8.23 -8.79 -1.66
CA HIS A 83 -7.14 -8.15 -2.38
C HIS A 83 -6.00 -9.14 -2.72
N LEU A 84 -5.72 -10.08 -1.82
CA LEU A 84 -4.78 -11.17 -2.04
C LEU A 84 -5.14 -12.03 -3.25
N ARG A 85 -6.42 -12.43 -3.36
CA ARG A 85 -6.92 -13.25 -4.48
C ARG A 85 -6.78 -12.53 -5.82
N GLU A 86 -7.14 -11.25 -5.89
CA GLU A 86 -6.98 -10.47 -7.13
C GLU A 86 -5.51 -10.33 -7.55
N SER A 87 -4.60 -10.26 -6.58
CA SER A 87 -3.16 -10.14 -6.87
C SER A 87 -2.48 -11.45 -7.29
N GLY A 88 -3.18 -12.59 -7.24
CA GLY A 88 -2.62 -13.91 -7.52
C GLY A 88 -1.50 -14.35 -6.55
N LYS A 89 -1.36 -13.69 -5.40
CA LYS A 89 -0.29 -13.93 -4.42
C LYS A 89 -0.75 -14.87 -3.29
N SER A 90 0.21 -15.63 -2.74
CA SER A 90 0.00 -16.45 -1.54
C SER A 90 -0.22 -15.61 -0.28
N HIS A 91 -1.16 -16.04 0.57
CA HIS A 91 -1.65 -15.37 1.78
C HIS A 91 -0.56 -14.85 2.74
N TYR A 92 0.55 -15.58 2.89
CA TYR A 92 1.54 -15.28 3.94
C TYR A 92 2.45 -14.09 3.62
N LYS A 93 2.83 -13.87 2.35
CA LYS A 93 3.75 -12.78 1.99
C LYS A 93 3.07 -11.41 1.92
N TYR A 94 1.76 -11.36 1.72
CA TYR A 94 1.06 -10.10 1.49
C TYR A 94 0.56 -9.42 2.77
N ALA A 95 0.22 -10.18 3.82
CA ALA A 95 -0.10 -9.62 5.14
C ALA A 95 1.09 -8.81 5.73
N GLU A 96 2.28 -9.06 5.22
CA GLU A 96 3.51 -8.36 5.49
C GLU A 96 3.72 -7.10 4.61
N GLU A 97 3.08 -7.02 3.46
CA GLU A 97 3.16 -5.92 2.49
C GLU A 97 2.07 -4.87 2.73
N PHE A 98 0.90 -5.32 3.20
CA PHE A 98 -0.32 -4.51 3.37
C PHE A 98 -0.90 -4.69 4.78
N GLN A 99 -1.06 -3.58 5.50
CA GLN A 99 -1.59 -3.59 6.87
C GLN A 99 -2.77 -2.63 7.00
N LEU A 100 -3.90 -3.15 7.50
CA LEU A 100 -5.04 -2.34 7.92
C LEU A 100 -5.08 -2.25 9.44
N ILE A 101 -5.30 -1.05 9.94
CA ILE A 101 -5.36 -0.73 11.35
C ILE A 101 -6.60 0.13 11.59
N PHE A 102 -7.48 -0.32 12.46
CA PHE A 102 -8.50 0.54 13.06
C PHE A 102 -7.96 1.22 14.31
N ALA A 103 -8.45 2.42 14.58
CA ALA A 103 -8.26 3.03 15.87
C ALA A 103 -9.49 3.79 16.32
N ARG A 104 -9.66 3.91 17.64
CA ARG A 104 -10.69 4.77 18.24
C ARG A 104 -10.15 5.49 19.46
N ILE A 105 -10.74 6.63 19.79
CA ILE A 105 -10.43 7.36 21.01
C ILE A 105 -11.31 6.84 22.14
N LYS A 106 -10.70 6.49 23.27
CA LYS A 106 -11.39 6.17 24.53
C LYS A 106 -10.57 6.75 25.68
N GLU A 107 -11.21 7.53 26.55
CA GLU A 107 -10.56 8.14 27.73
C GLU A 107 -9.28 8.93 27.37
N GLY A 108 -9.31 9.68 26.25
CA GLY A 108 -8.17 10.47 25.76
C GLY A 108 -7.00 9.66 25.19
N LYS A 109 -7.14 8.33 25.09
CA LYS A 109 -6.15 7.42 24.52
C LYS A 109 -6.68 6.77 23.25
N VAL A 110 -5.77 6.48 22.34
CA VAL A 110 -6.06 5.80 21.09
C VAL A 110 -5.83 4.31 21.27
N HIS A 111 -6.89 3.55 21.07
CA HIS A 111 -6.88 2.10 21.06
C HIS A 111 -6.80 1.62 19.63
N PHE A 112 -5.86 0.72 19.33
CA PHE A 112 -5.66 0.19 17.99
C PHE A 112 -6.10 -1.26 17.88
N ILE A 113 -6.65 -1.62 16.72
CA ILE A 113 -7.03 -2.97 16.34
C ILE A 113 -6.38 -3.23 14.98
N ASN A 114 -5.47 -4.19 14.91
CA ASN A 114 -4.84 -4.58 13.65
C ASN A 114 -5.43 -5.90 13.14
N THR A 115 -5.06 -6.28 11.91
CA THR A 115 -5.43 -7.57 11.28
C THR A 115 -5.12 -8.80 12.15
N SER A 116 -4.05 -8.75 12.95
CA SER A 116 -3.68 -9.85 13.85
C SER A 116 -4.57 -9.99 15.10
N GLY A 117 -5.46 -9.02 15.36
CA GLY A 117 -6.24 -8.95 16.60
C GLY A 117 -5.40 -8.72 17.87
N LYS A 118 -4.09 -8.49 17.73
CA LYS A 118 -3.18 -8.26 18.85
C LYS A 118 -3.48 -6.89 19.45
N LYS A 119 -3.74 -6.86 20.76
CA LYS A 119 -3.91 -5.60 21.51
C LYS A 119 -2.60 -4.82 21.51
N ILE A 120 -2.60 -3.66 20.88
CA ILE A 120 -1.51 -2.69 20.94
C ILE A 120 -1.75 -1.81 22.18
N LYS A 121 -0.68 -1.48 22.91
CA LYS A 121 -0.78 -0.60 24.09
C LYS A 121 -1.39 0.75 23.66
N PRO A 122 -2.45 1.23 24.35
CA PRO A 122 -3.05 2.52 24.01
C PRO A 122 -2.05 3.67 24.12
N VAL A 123 -2.14 4.63 23.21
CA VAL A 123 -1.24 5.79 23.16
C VAL A 123 -2.05 7.07 23.37
N PRO A 124 -1.59 8.05 24.17
CA PRO A 124 -2.29 9.33 24.30
C PRO A 124 -2.54 9.98 22.94
N TYR A 125 -3.75 10.48 22.71
CA TYR A 125 -4.14 11.08 21.43
C TYR A 125 -3.22 12.24 21.02
N SER A 126 -2.84 13.09 21.98
CA SER A 126 -1.92 14.21 21.80
C SER A 126 -0.56 13.82 21.20
N LYS A 127 -0.10 12.57 21.41
CA LYS A 127 1.17 12.10 20.84
C LYS A 127 1.08 11.70 19.36
N ILE A 128 -0.14 11.45 18.85
CA ILE A 128 -0.34 10.92 17.51
C ILE A 128 -1.30 11.75 16.65
N GLU A 129 -1.85 12.85 17.17
CA GLU A 129 -2.80 13.72 16.49
C GLU A 129 -2.33 14.12 15.07
N LYS A 130 -1.04 14.48 14.92
CA LYS A 130 -0.45 14.89 13.64
C LYS A 130 -0.13 13.70 12.70
N ARG A 131 -0.23 12.47 13.18
CA ARG A 131 0.02 11.26 12.37
C ARG A 131 -1.22 10.91 11.55
N PRO A 132 -1.11 10.09 10.48
CA PRO A 132 -2.25 9.74 9.63
C PRO A 132 -3.48 9.24 10.40
N ILE A 133 -3.27 8.36 11.40
CA ILE A 133 -4.37 7.87 12.24
C ILE A 133 -5.00 8.97 13.10
N GLY A 134 -4.19 9.92 13.60
CA GLY A 134 -4.69 11.04 14.40
C GLY A 134 -5.50 12.01 13.57
N ARG A 135 -5.06 12.27 12.33
CA ARG A 135 -5.78 13.05 11.32
C ARG A 135 -7.11 12.39 10.95
N ALA A 136 -7.10 11.08 10.69
CA ALA A 136 -8.31 10.32 10.45
C ALA A 136 -9.30 10.43 11.61
N LEU A 137 -8.82 10.31 12.87
CA LEU A 137 -9.67 10.50 14.05
C LEU A 137 -10.26 11.92 14.21
N ARG A 138 -9.79 12.92 13.43
CA ARG A 138 -10.41 14.26 13.34
C ARG A 138 -11.44 14.37 12.21
N GLY A 139 -11.77 13.27 11.54
CA GLY A 139 -12.64 13.30 10.37
C GLY A 139 -11.92 13.59 9.06
N GLU A 140 -10.59 13.71 9.05
CA GLU A 140 -9.85 13.90 7.81
C GLU A 140 -9.75 12.60 7.01
N ARG A 141 -9.70 12.73 5.69
CA ARG A 141 -9.35 11.64 4.77
C ARG A 141 -8.16 12.03 3.92
N GLY A 142 -7.39 11.05 3.47
CA GLY A 142 -6.38 11.28 2.46
C GLY A 142 -5.26 10.27 2.47
N MET A 143 -4.17 10.66 1.81
CA MET A 143 -3.00 9.82 1.62
C MET A 143 -1.74 10.60 1.92
N VAL A 144 -0.72 9.90 2.39
CA VAL A 144 0.59 10.48 2.65
C VAL A 144 1.68 9.43 2.54
N SER A 145 2.81 9.81 1.95
CA SER A 145 4.02 9.00 1.96
C SER A 145 4.91 9.44 3.11
N ILE A 146 5.21 8.53 4.04
CA ILE A 146 6.02 8.81 5.23
C ILE A 146 7.09 7.72 5.37
N LYS A 147 8.28 8.10 5.84
CA LYS A 147 9.27 7.13 6.33
C LYS A 147 8.85 6.64 7.72
N ASP A 148 8.85 5.33 7.93
CA ASP A 148 8.60 4.77 9.24
C ASP A 148 9.79 5.02 10.20
N HIS A 149 9.66 4.54 11.43
CA HIS A 149 10.70 4.68 12.47
C HIS A 149 11.99 3.93 12.14
N LEU A 150 11.98 3.01 11.17
CA LEU A 150 13.14 2.30 10.63
C LEU A 150 13.68 2.98 9.36
N GLY A 151 13.14 4.15 8.99
CA GLY A 151 13.51 4.89 7.78
C GLY A 151 12.90 4.34 6.49
N LYS A 152 12.05 3.31 6.55
CA LYS A 152 11.43 2.70 5.36
C LYS A 152 10.27 3.54 4.86
N LYS A 153 10.31 3.91 3.58
CA LYS A 153 9.24 4.68 2.94
C LYS A 153 7.97 3.82 2.83
N SER A 154 6.86 4.34 3.32
CA SER A 154 5.56 3.68 3.30
C SER A 154 4.51 4.63 2.72
N MET A 155 3.55 4.08 1.98
CA MET A 155 2.31 4.77 1.60
C MET A 155 1.28 4.51 2.68
N ILE A 156 0.54 5.55 3.07
CA ILE A 156 -0.50 5.46 4.08
C ILE A 156 -1.75 6.14 3.55
N ALA A 157 -2.85 5.41 3.47
CA ALA A 157 -4.20 5.96 3.25
C ALA A 157 -4.97 5.91 4.56
N PHE A 158 -5.80 6.92 4.82
CA PHE A 158 -6.51 7.04 6.08
C PHE A 158 -7.88 7.69 5.90
N GLN A 159 -8.85 7.22 6.68
CA GLN A 159 -10.23 7.69 6.62
C GLN A 159 -10.94 7.50 7.97
N TYR A 160 -11.89 8.38 8.25
CA TYR A 160 -12.81 8.25 9.38
C TYR A 160 -14.09 7.49 9.00
N ILE A 161 -14.56 6.66 9.91
CA ILE A 161 -15.78 5.85 9.81
C ILE A 161 -16.80 6.44 10.79
N ASN A 162 -17.76 7.19 10.27
CA ASN A 162 -18.70 7.95 11.09
C ASN A 162 -19.59 7.04 11.93
N SER A 163 -20.12 5.96 11.36
CA SER A 163 -21.02 5.04 12.07
C SER A 163 -20.36 4.34 13.26
N ALA A 164 -19.05 4.15 13.17
CA ALA A 164 -18.27 3.35 14.11
C ALA A 164 -17.57 4.21 15.18
N ASP A 165 -17.48 5.53 14.96
CA ASP A 165 -16.62 6.43 15.75
C ASP A 165 -15.17 5.92 15.77
N MET A 166 -14.67 5.52 14.59
CA MET A 166 -13.34 4.94 14.42
C MET A 166 -12.63 5.52 13.19
N ALA A 167 -11.30 5.45 13.20
CA ALA A 167 -10.48 5.68 12.04
C ALA A 167 -9.95 4.36 11.49
N ILE A 168 -9.81 4.28 10.17
CA ILE A 168 -9.10 3.22 9.47
C ILE A 168 -7.86 3.78 8.78
N VAL A 169 -6.77 3.02 8.85
CA VAL A 169 -5.52 3.31 8.15
C VAL A 169 -5.05 2.08 7.42
N GLY A 170 -4.78 2.22 6.12
CA GLY A 170 -4.05 1.27 5.30
C GLY A 170 -2.61 1.70 5.12
N LYS A 171 -1.66 0.79 5.34
CA LYS A 171 -0.21 1.00 5.13
C LYS A 171 0.32 0.00 4.12
N ILE A 172 1.11 0.47 3.15
CA ILE A 172 1.93 -0.35 2.26
C ILE A 172 3.39 0.05 2.39
N GLU A 173 4.29 -0.93 2.53
CA GLU A 173 5.74 -0.70 2.54
C GLU A 173 6.28 -0.64 1.11
N LEU A 174 6.80 0.53 0.69
CA LEU A 174 7.29 0.70 -0.68
C LEU A 174 8.55 -0.09 -0.98
N ALA A 175 9.38 -0.39 0.03
CA ALA A 175 10.57 -1.20 -0.14
C ALA A 175 10.22 -2.59 -0.70
N LYS A 176 9.16 -3.22 -0.18
CA LYS A 176 8.72 -4.55 -0.63
C LYS A 176 8.12 -4.54 -2.04
N LEU A 177 7.56 -3.40 -2.46
CA LEU A 177 7.13 -3.21 -3.85
C LEU A 177 8.32 -3.10 -4.80
N ASN A 178 9.38 -2.40 -4.38
CA ASN A 178 10.56 -2.19 -5.21
C ASN A 178 11.35 -3.49 -5.46
N ASP A 179 11.48 -4.36 -4.46
CA ASP A 179 12.27 -5.60 -4.59
C ASP A 179 11.84 -6.45 -5.79
N LYS A 180 10.52 -6.57 -6.02
CA LYS A 180 9.96 -7.33 -7.16
C LYS A 180 10.21 -6.66 -8.51
N MET A 181 10.31 -5.34 -8.55
CA MET A 181 10.62 -4.64 -9.80
C MET A 181 12.09 -4.80 -10.16
N TYR A 182 13.03 -4.78 -9.21
CA TYR A 182 14.45 -4.99 -9.50
C TYR A 182 14.71 -6.31 -10.23
N ASP A 183 14.06 -7.40 -9.79
CA ASP A 183 14.16 -8.69 -10.47
C ASP A 183 13.72 -8.61 -11.94
N SER A 184 12.64 -7.87 -12.21
CA SER A 184 12.09 -7.68 -13.56
C SER A 184 13.05 -6.86 -14.45
N ILE A 185 13.71 -5.86 -13.88
CA ILE A 185 14.69 -5.01 -14.59
C ILE A 185 15.91 -5.84 -15.00
N ILE A 186 16.42 -6.66 -14.08
CA ILE A 186 17.59 -7.52 -14.35
C ILE A 186 17.27 -8.48 -15.50
N VAL A 187 16.12 -9.14 -15.47
CA VAL A 187 15.67 -10.03 -16.55
C VAL A 187 15.55 -9.28 -17.88
N ALA A 188 14.93 -8.09 -17.88
CA ALA A 188 14.79 -7.28 -19.09
C ALA A 188 16.13 -6.87 -19.70
N VAL A 189 17.11 -6.48 -18.88
CA VAL A 189 18.46 -6.13 -19.33
C VAL A 189 19.18 -7.35 -19.90
N ILE A 190 19.10 -8.50 -19.24
CA ILE A 190 19.73 -9.74 -19.72
C ILE A 190 19.15 -10.15 -21.08
N VAL A 191 17.82 -10.14 -21.22
CA VAL A 191 17.15 -10.44 -22.49
C VAL A 191 17.55 -9.44 -23.57
N SER A 192 17.62 -8.15 -23.26
CA SER A 192 18.03 -7.11 -24.21
C SER A 192 19.49 -7.19 -24.66
N VAL A 193 20.36 -7.87 -23.91
CA VAL A 193 21.77 -8.08 -24.28
C VAL A 193 21.95 -9.38 -25.06
N LEU A 194 21.11 -10.39 -24.81
CA LEU A 194 21.15 -11.69 -25.48
C LEU A 194 20.45 -11.71 -26.85
N CYS A 195 19.44 -10.85 -27.04
CA CYS A 195 18.75 -10.64 -28.32
C CYS A 195 19.45 -9.56 -29.16
#